data_AF-A0A7S4EK20-F1
#
_entry.id   AF-A0A7S4EK20-F1
#
_cell.length_a   1.000
_cell.length_b   1.000
_cell.length_c   1.000
_cell.angle_alpha   90.00
_cell.angle_beta   90.00
_cell.angle_gamma   90.00
#
_symmetry.space_group_name_H-M   'P 1'
#
loop_
_entity.id
_entity.type
_entity.pdbx_description
1 polymer ?
#
loop_
_entity_poly.entity_id
_entity_poly.type
_entity_poly.pdbx_seq_one_letter_code
_entity_poly.pdbx_strand_id
1 'polypeptide(L)'
;SVDDDDDDDDDEPDDAEDDSAAASTEEVEALLAREWNQLTLQEREAINEEVHGVRDEYRDVVDKETPELLHGSLRQLALELDAIPKKPAYHTCQTEYGATTWVNTAEFRLLFLRCEFFDAKKAAARIVAFLELSRSCWGDFVLEREVCLSDLSEQDRVLLDSGLLQMLPGRDRCGRRVLIHFTHNNVGPTRPKESRVRIASHCNAIVGCIACIVVSKKRQRCASSVPVLSCLVLSCLVL
;
A
#
# COMPACT_ATOMS: atom_id res chain seq x y z
N SER A 1 34.59 31.03 54.44
CA SER A 1 33.88 32.28 54.11
C SER A 1 34.21 32.64 52.68
N VAL A 2 33.47 32.04 51.76
CA VAL A 2 32.85 32.73 50.61
C VAL A 2 31.54 31.97 50.42
N ASP A 3 30.49 32.60 50.90
CA ASP A 3 29.11 32.35 50.56
C ASP A 3 28.89 33.02 49.19
N ASP A 4 28.28 32.33 48.23
CA ASP A 4 27.62 32.96 47.09
C ASP A 4 26.45 32.07 46.71
N ASP A 5 25.28 32.55 47.12
CA ASP A 5 23.93 32.13 46.76
C ASP A 5 23.71 32.44 45.27
N ASP A 6 23.55 31.42 44.43
CA ASP A 6 23.07 31.59 43.05
C ASP A 6 21.61 31.14 43.01
N ASP A 7 20.74 32.13 42.78
CA ASP A 7 19.30 32.06 42.69
C ASP A 7 18.84 31.08 41.59
N ASP A 8 18.25 29.96 42.01
CA ASP A 8 17.48 29.04 41.18
C ASP A 8 16.13 29.69 40.82
N ASP A 9 16.12 30.55 39.79
CA ASP A 9 14.90 30.97 39.09
C ASP A 9 14.41 29.79 38.23
N ASP A 10 13.68 28.88 38.87
CA ASP A 10 12.84 27.84 38.24
C ASP A 10 11.68 28.51 37.49
N ASP A 11 11.98 29.10 36.32
CA ASP A 11 11.00 29.45 35.30
C ASP A 11 10.43 28.14 34.73
N GLU A 12 9.46 27.55 35.43
CA GLU A 12 8.63 26.47 34.88
C GLU A 12 7.97 26.98 33.58
N PRO A 13 8.26 26.37 32.43
CA PRO A 13 7.62 26.76 31.19
C PRO A 13 6.11 26.50 31.34
N ASP A 14 5.35 27.59 31.27
CA ASP A 14 3.89 27.60 31.24
C ASP A 14 3.43 26.69 30.09
N ASP A 15 3.02 25.47 30.43
CA ASP A 15 2.47 24.46 29.54
C ASP A 15 1.16 25.02 28.96
N ALA A 16 1.29 25.85 27.93
CA ALA A 16 0.16 26.33 27.15
C ALA A 16 -0.54 25.11 26.57
N GLU A 17 -1.65 24.73 27.19
CA GLU A 17 -2.56 23.69 26.72
C GLU A 17 -2.94 24.02 25.26
N ASP A 18 -2.26 23.35 24.33
CA ASP A 18 -2.58 23.36 22.92
C ASP A 18 -3.93 22.65 22.76
N ASP A 19 -5.00 23.43 22.89
CA ASP A 19 -6.41 23.08 22.77
C ASP A 19 -6.76 22.74 21.29
N SER A 20 -5.89 21.95 20.67
CA SER A 20 -6.06 21.37 19.34
C SER A 20 -7.24 20.41 19.44
N ALA A 21 -8.36 20.82 18.84
CA ALA A 21 -9.64 20.12 18.75
C ALA A 21 -9.48 18.68 18.23
N ALA A 22 -9.07 17.77 19.11
CA ALA A 22 -9.09 16.35 18.86
C ALA A 22 -10.56 15.94 18.82
N ALA A 23 -11.04 15.51 17.65
CA ALA A 23 -12.37 14.93 17.51
C ALA A 23 -12.56 13.88 18.61
N SER A 24 -13.64 14.00 19.37
CA SER A 24 -13.90 13.08 20.48
C SER A 24 -14.02 11.66 19.92
N THR A 25 -13.56 10.67 20.69
CA THR A 25 -13.70 9.25 20.30
C THR A 25 -15.16 8.91 19.99
N GLU A 26 -16.10 9.54 20.71
CA GLU A 26 -17.54 9.41 20.49
C GLU A 26 -17.99 9.91 19.11
N GLU A 27 -17.45 11.02 18.60
CA GLU A 27 -17.75 11.51 17.26
C GLU A 27 -17.29 10.55 16.17
N VAL A 28 -16.08 9.99 16.32
CA VAL A 28 -15.54 9.00 15.38
C VAL A 28 -16.38 7.72 15.39
N GLU A 29 -16.76 7.23 16.57
CA GLU A 29 -17.63 6.07 16.72
C GLU A 29 -19.02 6.30 16.14
N ALA A 30 -19.62 7.48 16.37
CA ALA A 30 -20.91 7.85 15.82
C ALA A 30 -20.90 7.94 14.29
N LEU A 31 -19.83 8.49 13.71
CA LEU A 31 -19.63 8.51 12.25
C LEU A 31 -19.50 7.09 11.69
N LEU A 32 -18.67 6.23 12.30
CA LEU A 32 -18.50 4.84 11.87
C LEU A 32 -19.82 4.07 11.96
N ALA A 33 -20.57 4.21 13.06
CA ALA A 33 -21.87 3.58 13.22
C ALA A 33 -22.88 4.05 12.17
N ARG A 34 -22.88 5.35 11.85
CA ARG A 34 -23.77 5.91 10.82
C ARG A 34 -23.46 5.38 9.43
N GLU A 35 -22.18 5.30 9.05
CA GLU A 35 -21.78 4.76 7.75
C GLU A 35 -22.05 3.25 7.67
N TRP A 36 -21.77 2.50 8.74
CA TRP A 36 -22.08 1.07 8.81
C TRP A 36 -23.59 0.80 8.67
N ASN A 37 -24.42 1.66 9.28
CA ASN A 37 -25.87 1.51 9.21
C ASN A 37 -26.48 1.81 7.83
N GLN A 38 -25.77 2.52 6.96
CA GLN A 38 -26.21 2.78 5.57
C GLN A 38 -25.99 1.58 4.64
N LEU A 39 -25.14 0.63 5.03
CA LEU A 39 -24.88 -0.58 4.24
C LEU A 39 -26.04 -1.57 4.34
N THR A 40 -26.36 -2.23 3.24
CA THR A 40 -27.29 -3.36 3.19
C THR A 40 -26.72 -4.58 3.93
N LEU A 41 -27.58 -5.53 4.31
CA LEU A 41 -27.14 -6.77 4.97
C LEU A 41 -26.10 -7.53 4.12
N GLN A 42 -26.36 -7.64 2.81
CA GLN A 42 -25.47 -8.32 1.86
C GLN A 42 -24.09 -7.65 1.78
N GLU A 43 -24.03 -6.31 1.78
CA GLU A 43 -22.75 -5.59 1.77
C GLU A 43 -21.97 -5.82 3.07
N ARG A 44 -22.64 -5.82 4.23
CA ARG A 44 -22.00 -6.09 5.51
C ARG A 44 -21.47 -7.51 5.59
N GLU A 45 -22.24 -8.49 5.13
CA GLU A 45 -21.82 -9.90 5.05
C GLU A 45 -20.62 -10.05 4.11
N ALA A 46 -20.66 -9.46 2.93
CA ALA A 46 -19.54 -9.50 1.97
C ALA A 46 -18.26 -8.88 2.54
N ILE A 47 -18.35 -7.73 3.23
CA ILE A 47 -17.21 -7.11 3.91
C ILE A 47 -16.69 -8.01 5.03
N ASN A 48 -17.59 -8.59 5.83
CA ASN A 48 -17.23 -9.47 6.92
C ASN A 48 -16.51 -10.73 6.41
N GLU A 49 -17.02 -11.35 5.35
CA GLU A 49 -16.37 -12.48 4.69
C GLU A 49 -15.02 -12.09 4.08
N GLU A 50 -14.88 -10.89 3.48
CA GLU A 50 -13.61 -10.40 2.94
C GLU A 50 -12.56 -10.20 4.05
N VAL A 51 -12.94 -9.51 5.13
CA VAL A 51 -12.08 -9.27 6.30
C VAL A 51 -11.65 -10.59 6.94
N HIS A 52 -12.55 -11.56 7.03
CA HIS A 52 -12.25 -12.87 7.59
C HIS A 52 -11.61 -13.85 6.60
N GLY A 53 -11.55 -13.52 5.32
CA GLY A 53 -11.02 -14.42 4.29
C GLY A 53 -11.91 -15.65 4.05
N VAL A 54 -13.22 -15.50 4.14
CA VAL A 54 -14.20 -16.58 3.94
C VAL A 54 -14.83 -16.53 2.54
N ARG A 55 -14.61 -15.47 1.75
CA ARG A 55 -15.16 -15.40 0.38
C ARG A 55 -14.59 -16.52 -0.50
N ASP A 56 -15.44 -17.51 -0.77
CA ASP A 56 -15.14 -18.66 -1.63
C ASP A 56 -14.94 -18.27 -3.11
N GLU A 57 -15.34 -17.07 -3.52
CA GLU A 57 -15.19 -16.59 -4.90
C GLU A 57 -13.73 -16.67 -5.39
N TYR A 58 -12.76 -16.47 -4.49
CA TYR A 58 -11.33 -16.59 -4.85
C TYR A 58 -10.89 -18.04 -5.05
N ARG A 59 -11.50 -18.98 -4.31
CA ARG A 59 -11.21 -20.40 -4.39
C ARG A 59 -11.57 -20.95 -5.78
N ASP A 60 -12.73 -20.55 -6.28
CA ASP A 60 -13.21 -20.92 -7.61
C ASP A 60 -12.30 -20.43 -8.75
N VAL A 61 -11.55 -19.34 -8.55
CA VAL A 61 -10.60 -18.83 -9.56
C VAL A 61 -9.29 -19.61 -9.49
N VAL A 62 -8.77 -19.88 -8.29
CA VAL A 62 -7.54 -20.65 -8.10
C VAL A 62 -7.67 -22.07 -8.64
N ASP A 63 -8.80 -22.73 -8.37
CA ASP A 63 -9.08 -24.08 -8.89
C ASP A 63 -9.25 -24.11 -10.43
N LYS A 64 -9.39 -22.94 -11.05
CA LYS A 64 -9.52 -22.76 -12.51
C LYS A 64 -8.25 -22.19 -13.18
N GLU A 65 -7.14 -22.02 -12.45
CA GLU A 65 -5.86 -21.63 -13.06
C GLU A 65 -5.26 -22.79 -13.88
N THR A 66 -5.84 -23.05 -15.06
CA THR A 66 -5.29 -24.04 -15.99
C THR A 66 -4.11 -23.43 -16.75
N PRO A 67 -3.13 -24.26 -17.19
CA PRO A 67 -2.03 -23.77 -18.01
C PRO A 67 -2.50 -22.99 -19.24
N GLU A 68 -3.60 -23.38 -19.87
CA GLU A 68 -4.18 -22.71 -21.04
C GLU A 68 -4.65 -21.29 -20.70
N LEU A 69 -5.32 -21.13 -19.55
CA LEU A 69 -5.75 -19.82 -19.06
C LEU A 69 -4.53 -18.91 -18.82
N LEU A 70 -3.49 -19.43 -18.18
CA LEU A 70 -2.28 -18.66 -17.87
C LEU A 70 -1.58 -18.19 -19.16
N HIS A 71 -1.34 -19.10 -20.12
CA HIS A 71 -0.69 -18.77 -21.39
C HIS A 71 -1.55 -17.79 -22.22
N GLY A 72 -2.86 -18.03 -22.29
CA GLY A 72 -3.79 -17.15 -23.00
C GLY A 72 -3.83 -15.75 -22.41
N SER A 73 -3.88 -15.64 -21.09
CA SER A 73 -3.94 -14.37 -20.36
C SER A 73 -2.63 -13.58 -20.46
N LEU A 74 -1.48 -14.25 -20.37
CA LEU A 74 -0.17 -13.61 -20.58
C LEU A 74 0.00 -13.08 -22.00
N ARG A 75 -0.50 -13.82 -23.00
CA ARG A 75 -0.51 -13.37 -24.39
C ARG A 75 -1.41 -12.14 -24.57
N GLN A 76 -2.62 -12.16 -24.00
CA GLN A 76 -3.52 -11.02 -24.07
C GLN A 76 -2.94 -9.80 -23.34
N LEU A 77 -2.34 -10.00 -22.17
CA LEU A 77 -1.67 -8.94 -21.40
C LEU A 77 -0.59 -8.23 -22.22
N ALA A 78 0.21 -8.99 -22.99
CA ALA A 78 1.23 -8.41 -23.86
C ALA A 78 0.60 -7.48 -24.93
N LEU A 79 -0.49 -7.93 -25.57
CA LEU A 79 -1.22 -7.12 -26.55
C LEU A 79 -1.81 -5.85 -25.93
N GLU A 80 -2.40 -5.96 -24.74
CA GLU A 80 -2.99 -4.82 -24.02
C GLU A 80 -1.90 -3.83 -23.56
N LEU A 81 -0.74 -4.33 -23.10
CA LEU A 81 0.40 -3.47 -22.78
C LEU A 81 0.82 -2.68 -24.02
N ASP A 82 0.97 -3.32 -25.18
CA ASP A 82 1.35 -2.68 -26.44
C ASP A 82 0.34 -1.65 -26.93
N ALA A 83 -0.95 -1.87 -26.66
CA ALA A 83 -2.01 -0.94 -27.00
C ALA A 83 -2.03 0.36 -26.17
N ILE A 84 -1.38 0.40 -25.00
CA ILE A 84 -1.34 1.60 -24.15
C ILE A 84 -0.38 2.65 -24.75
N PRO A 85 -0.86 3.86 -25.09
CA PRO A 85 -0.06 4.86 -25.81
C PRO A 85 0.96 5.59 -24.93
N LYS A 86 0.67 5.78 -23.64
CA LYS A 86 1.53 6.53 -22.70
C LYS A 86 1.96 5.63 -21.56
N LYS A 87 3.21 5.21 -21.60
CA LYS A 87 3.82 4.30 -20.62
C LYS A 87 5.35 4.50 -20.52
N PRO A 88 5.85 5.72 -20.23
CA PRO A 88 7.27 6.03 -20.34
C PRO A 88 8.18 5.13 -19.48
N ALA A 89 7.84 4.84 -18.23
CA ALA A 89 8.63 3.93 -17.38
C ALA A 89 8.68 2.51 -17.95
N TYR A 90 7.54 1.98 -18.42
CA TYR A 90 7.52 0.69 -19.11
C TYR A 90 8.36 0.72 -20.38
N HIS A 91 8.29 1.79 -21.17
CA HIS A 91 9.06 1.93 -22.40
C HIS A 91 10.56 1.97 -22.12
N THR A 92 10.99 2.70 -21.07
CA THR A 92 12.36 2.68 -20.56
C THR A 92 12.77 1.25 -20.19
N CYS A 93 11.96 0.50 -19.43
CA CYS A 93 12.24 -0.91 -19.12
C CYS A 93 12.52 -1.73 -20.38
N GLN A 94 11.65 -1.62 -21.39
CA GLN A 94 11.77 -2.41 -22.62
C GLN A 94 12.92 -1.96 -23.51
N THR A 95 13.22 -0.66 -23.56
CA THR A 95 14.28 -0.13 -24.42
C THR A 95 15.67 -0.36 -23.84
N GLU A 96 15.85 -0.17 -22.53
CA GLU A 96 17.17 -0.25 -21.89
C GLU A 96 17.54 -1.67 -21.49
N TYR A 97 16.57 -2.46 -20.99
CA TYR A 97 16.83 -3.79 -20.44
C TYR A 97 16.22 -4.92 -21.29
N GLY A 98 15.34 -4.61 -22.25
CA GLY A 98 14.82 -5.58 -23.22
C GLY A 98 14.07 -6.74 -22.59
N ALA A 99 14.25 -7.93 -23.16
CA ALA A 99 13.53 -9.14 -22.74
C ALA A 99 13.96 -9.67 -21.37
N THR A 100 15.11 -9.26 -20.83
CA THR A 100 15.68 -9.79 -19.60
C THR A 100 15.24 -9.07 -18.33
N THR A 101 14.48 -7.97 -18.45
CA THR A 101 13.93 -7.28 -17.27
C THR A 101 12.98 -8.18 -16.48
N TRP A 102 13.00 -8.05 -15.16
CA TRP A 102 12.10 -8.77 -14.25
C TRP A 102 10.61 -8.48 -14.55
N VAL A 103 10.29 -7.32 -15.12
CA VAL A 103 8.93 -6.93 -15.57
C VAL A 103 8.38 -7.85 -16.67
N ASN A 104 9.27 -8.54 -17.40
CA ASN A 104 8.91 -9.45 -18.48
C ASN A 104 8.76 -10.91 -18.02
N THR A 105 9.08 -11.21 -16.76
CA THR A 105 8.87 -12.55 -16.19
C THR A 105 7.38 -12.89 -16.11
N ALA A 106 7.07 -14.18 -16.27
CA ALA A 106 5.69 -14.65 -16.18
C ALA A 106 5.16 -14.44 -14.76
N GLU A 107 6.00 -14.68 -13.76
CA GLU A 107 5.73 -14.53 -12.34
C GLU A 107 5.24 -13.11 -12.03
N PHE A 108 6.02 -12.09 -12.42
CA PHE A 108 5.65 -10.69 -12.21
C PHE A 108 4.30 -10.36 -12.87
N ARG A 109 4.12 -10.75 -14.13
CA ARG A 109 2.90 -10.43 -14.89
C ARG A 109 1.66 -11.14 -14.35
N LEU A 110 1.82 -12.39 -13.90
CA LEU A 110 0.73 -13.16 -13.28
C LEU A 110 0.26 -12.52 -11.97
N LEU A 111 1.12 -11.84 -11.21
CA LEU A 111 0.69 -11.12 -10.01
C LEU A 111 -0.40 -10.08 -10.35
N PHE A 112 -0.19 -9.30 -11.40
CA PHE A 112 -1.16 -8.27 -11.81
C PHE A 112 -2.41 -8.87 -12.48
N LEU A 113 -2.25 -9.96 -13.24
CA LEU A 113 -3.40 -10.69 -13.78
C LEU A 113 -4.29 -11.23 -12.67
N ARG A 114 -3.70 -11.87 -11.65
CA ARG A 114 -4.44 -12.36 -10.47
C ARG A 114 -5.11 -11.23 -9.70
N CYS A 115 -4.44 -10.08 -9.54
CA CYS A 115 -5.02 -8.88 -8.90
C CYS A 115 -6.29 -8.37 -9.62
N GLU A 116 -6.40 -8.58 -10.92
CA GLU A 116 -7.49 -8.08 -11.76
C GLU A 116 -8.39 -9.21 -12.28
N PHE A 117 -8.38 -10.38 -11.61
CA PHE A 117 -9.18 -11.56 -12.00
C PHE A 117 -9.01 -11.92 -13.48
N PHE A 118 -7.78 -11.86 -13.97
CA PHE A 118 -7.37 -12.11 -15.35
C PHE A 118 -7.96 -11.14 -16.41
N ASP A 119 -8.44 -9.96 -16.00
CA ASP A 119 -8.72 -8.84 -16.92
C ASP A 119 -7.40 -8.22 -17.41
N ALA A 120 -6.90 -8.73 -18.54
CA ALA A 120 -5.63 -8.34 -19.13
C ALA A 120 -5.51 -6.82 -19.38
N LYS A 121 -6.61 -6.14 -19.72
CA LYS A 121 -6.60 -4.70 -19.99
C LYS A 121 -6.39 -3.89 -18.71
N LYS A 122 -7.09 -4.25 -17.63
CA LYS A 122 -6.88 -3.61 -16.32
C LYS A 122 -5.51 -3.94 -15.75
N ALA A 123 -5.08 -5.20 -15.88
CA ALA A 123 -3.76 -5.63 -15.43
C ALA A 123 -2.64 -4.84 -16.14
N ALA A 124 -2.74 -4.66 -17.47
CA ALA A 124 -1.79 -3.84 -18.24
C ALA A 124 -1.74 -2.40 -17.73
N ALA A 125 -2.90 -1.77 -17.53
CA ALA A 125 -2.98 -0.41 -17.00
C ALA A 125 -2.38 -0.31 -15.59
N ARG A 126 -2.60 -1.31 -14.73
CA ARG A 126 -2.04 -1.39 -13.38
C ARG A 126 -0.53 -1.57 -13.38
N ILE A 127 0.03 -2.40 -14.27
CA ILE A 127 1.49 -2.55 -14.43
C ILE A 127 2.12 -1.21 -14.80
N VAL A 128 1.56 -0.49 -15.79
CA VAL A 128 2.08 0.82 -16.20
C VAL A 128 2.04 1.80 -15.03
N ALA A 129 0.92 1.91 -14.32
CA ALA A 129 0.78 2.79 -13.17
C ALA A 129 1.77 2.42 -12.04
N PHE A 130 1.97 1.13 -11.80
CA PHE A 130 2.93 0.64 -10.81
C PHE A 130 4.37 1.01 -11.17
N LEU A 131 4.79 0.87 -12.43
CA LEU A 131 6.14 1.22 -12.85
C LEU A 131 6.40 2.73 -12.79
N GLU A 132 5.43 3.55 -13.17
CA GLU A 132 5.53 5.02 -13.01
C GLU A 132 5.67 5.41 -11.54
N LEU A 133 4.85 4.82 -10.68
CA LEU A 133 4.93 5.08 -9.25
C LEU A 133 6.26 4.62 -8.67
N SER A 134 6.69 3.39 -8.99
CA SER A 134 7.96 2.84 -8.54
C SER A 134 9.13 3.72 -8.98
N ARG A 135 9.16 4.13 -10.25
CA ARG A 135 10.15 5.06 -10.78
C ARG A 135 10.14 6.38 -10.03
N SER A 136 8.97 6.93 -9.72
CA SER A 136 8.87 8.20 -8.96
C SER A 136 9.37 8.09 -7.52
N CYS A 137 9.25 6.92 -6.89
CA CYS A 137 9.64 6.70 -5.49
C CYS A 137 11.11 6.32 -5.33
N TRP A 138 11.65 5.55 -6.30
CA TRP A 138 12.96 4.92 -6.20
C TRP A 138 13.96 5.45 -7.25
N GLY A 139 13.49 6.06 -8.32
CA GLY A 139 14.31 6.42 -9.48
C GLY A 139 14.39 5.30 -10.51
N ASP A 140 15.31 5.44 -11.47
CA ASP A 140 15.34 4.58 -12.66
C ASP A 140 15.84 3.15 -12.39
N PHE A 141 16.64 2.92 -11.34
CA PHE A 141 17.20 1.60 -11.05
C PHE A 141 16.15 0.52 -10.79
N VAL A 142 14.94 0.90 -10.33
CA VAL A 142 13.84 -0.05 -10.09
C VAL A 142 13.29 -0.67 -11.38
N LEU A 143 13.57 -0.05 -12.52
CA LEU A 143 13.20 -0.54 -13.84
C LEU A 143 14.14 -1.67 -14.30
N GLU A 144 15.36 -1.71 -13.76
CA GLU A 144 16.37 -2.73 -14.03
C GLU A 144 16.15 -3.99 -13.19
N ARG A 145 15.92 -3.82 -11.89
CA ARG A 145 15.84 -4.92 -10.91
C ARG A 145 14.80 -4.65 -9.82
N GLU A 146 14.43 -5.73 -9.14
CA GLU A 146 13.56 -5.65 -7.96
C GLU A 146 14.21 -4.86 -6.81
N VAL A 147 13.37 -4.20 -6.00
CA VAL A 147 13.78 -3.42 -4.84
C VAL A 147 14.17 -4.36 -3.70
N CYS A 148 15.40 -4.22 -3.23
CA CYS A 148 15.96 -4.95 -2.12
C CYS A 148 15.95 -4.12 -0.83
N LEU A 149 16.06 -4.78 0.32
CA LEU A 149 16.20 -4.10 1.62
C LEU A 149 17.44 -3.19 1.66
N SER A 150 18.48 -3.54 0.90
CA SER A 150 19.70 -2.75 0.73
C SER A 150 19.45 -1.37 0.12
N ASP A 151 18.35 -1.21 -0.62
CA ASP A 151 18.03 0.02 -1.36
C ASP A 151 17.33 1.06 -0.49
N LEU A 152 16.89 0.67 0.70
CA LEU A 152 16.38 1.58 1.71
C LEU A 152 17.50 2.46 2.25
N SER A 153 17.23 3.77 2.33
CA SER A 153 18.11 4.72 3.01
C SER A 153 18.20 4.38 4.50
N GLU A 154 19.24 4.87 5.18
CA GLU A 154 19.40 4.66 6.62
C GLU A 154 18.19 5.15 7.41
N GLN A 155 17.62 6.30 7.03
CA GLN A 155 16.40 6.84 7.63
C GLN A 155 15.19 5.92 7.42
N ASP A 156 15.07 5.32 6.23
CA ASP A 156 13.98 4.38 5.94
C ASP A 156 14.13 3.10 6.77
N ARG A 157 15.37 2.61 6.98
CA ARG A 157 15.64 1.45 7.84
C ARG A 157 15.35 1.73 9.30
N VAL A 158 15.76 2.87 9.84
CA VAL A 158 15.38 3.29 11.20
C VAL A 158 13.85 3.35 11.35
N LEU A 159 13.15 3.79 10.31
CA LEU A 159 11.69 3.80 10.30
C LEU A 159 11.10 2.38 10.23
N LEU A 160 11.66 1.48 9.43
CA LEU A 160 11.26 0.09 9.41
C LEU A 160 11.51 -0.60 10.77
N ASP A 161 12.69 -0.38 11.37
CA ASP A 161 13.12 -0.95 12.65
C ASP A 161 12.36 -0.37 13.85
N SER A 162 11.77 0.83 13.70
CA SER A 162 10.90 1.40 14.73
C SER A 162 9.60 0.61 14.94
N GLY A 163 9.32 -0.40 14.12
CA GLY A 163 8.17 -1.28 14.28
C GLY A 163 6.84 -0.63 13.91
N LEU A 164 6.85 0.47 13.14
CA LEU A 164 5.61 1.06 12.60
C LEU A 164 4.93 0.16 11.56
N LEU A 165 5.72 -0.68 10.89
CA LEU A 165 5.23 -1.74 10.02
C LEU A 165 5.68 -3.07 10.62
N GLN A 166 4.73 -3.91 11.01
CA GLN A 166 5.02 -5.23 11.58
C GLN A 166 4.32 -6.31 10.79
N MET A 167 5.09 -7.30 10.33
CA MET A 167 4.50 -8.57 9.91
C MET A 167 4.21 -9.39 11.14
N LEU A 168 2.94 -9.74 11.35
CA LEU A 168 2.56 -10.61 12.44
C LEU A 168 3.03 -12.05 12.20
N PRO A 169 3.41 -12.79 13.26
CA PRO A 169 3.82 -14.19 13.14
C PRO A 169 2.67 -15.10 12.66
N GLY A 170 1.43 -14.69 12.96
CA GLY A 170 0.22 -15.39 12.54
C GLY A 170 -0.08 -15.26 11.05
N ARG A 171 -0.95 -16.13 10.58
CA ARG A 171 -1.63 -16.00 9.28
C ARG A 171 -3.12 -15.86 9.52
N ASP A 172 -3.83 -15.25 8.59
CA ASP A 172 -5.30 -15.25 8.65
C ASP A 172 -5.87 -16.62 8.22
N ARG A 173 -7.20 -16.72 8.16
CA ARG A 173 -7.89 -17.98 7.81
C ARG A 173 -7.62 -18.45 6.37
N CYS A 174 -7.24 -17.54 5.47
CA CYS A 174 -6.79 -17.89 4.11
C CYS A 174 -5.33 -18.30 4.07
N GLY A 175 -4.60 -18.27 5.18
CA GLY A 175 -3.17 -18.50 5.21
C GLY A 175 -2.34 -17.30 4.74
N ARG A 176 -2.90 -16.08 4.66
CA ARG A 176 -2.15 -14.88 4.23
C ARG A 176 -1.34 -14.32 5.40
N ARG A 177 -0.21 -13.66 5.08
CA ARG A 177 0.57 -12.91 6.07
C ARG A 177 -0.17 -11.62 6.43
N VAL A 178 -0.19 -11.27 7.71
CA VAL A 178 -0.83 -10.05 8.18
C VAL A 178 0.23 -8.97 8.39
N LEU A 179 0.15 -7.89 7.64
CA LEU A 179 0.98 -6.69 7.82
C LEU A 179 0.14 -5.64 8.55
N ILE A 180 0.61 -5.20 9.72
CA ILE A 180 0.01 -4.10 10.48
C ILE A 180 0.84 -2.85 10.28
N HIS A 181 0.16 -1.74 9.99
CA HIS A 181 0.74 -0.42 9.94
C HIS A 181 0.20 0.42 11.11
N PHE A 182 1.05 0.67 12.10
CA PHE A 182 0.73 1.52 13.22
C PHE A 182 0.81 2.99 12.78
N THR A 183 -0.35 3.58 12.56
CA THR A 183 -0.51 5.01 12.27
C THR A 183 -0.56 5.82 13.56
N HIS A 184 0.38 5.60 14.49
CA HIS A 184 0.38 6.37 15.73
C HIS A 184 0.73 7.83 15.45
N ASN A 185 -0.03 8.75 16.02
CA ASN A 185 0.17 10.19 15.89
C ASN A 185 1.52 10.61 16.50
N ASN A 186 2.42 11.07 15.64
CA ASN A 186 3.23 12.30 15.73
C ASN A 186 3.95 12.70 17.05
N VAL A 187 4.31 11.82 17.97
CA VAL A 187 5.23 12.23 19.08
C VAL A 187 6.70 12.24 18.63
N GLY A 188 6.98 12.33 17.33
CA GLY A 188 8.34 12.34 16.79
C GLY A 188 8.49 13.26 15.58
N PRO A 189 9.73 13.60 15.19
CA PRO A 189 9.99 14.50 14.06
C PRO A 189 9.24 14.02 12.82
N THR A 190 8.58 14.96 12.14
CA THR A 190 7.79 14.69 10.94
C THR A 190 8.62 13.94 9.92
N ARG A 191 8.30 12.65 9.71
CA ARG A 191 9.04 11.80 8.77
C ARG A 191 8.64 12.14 7.33
N PRO A 192 9.57 12.10 6.36
CA PRO A 192 9.25 12.36 4.96
C PRO A 192 8.16 11.40 4.47
N LYS A 193 7.15 11.93 3.77
CA LYS A 193 6.07 11.11 3.19
C LYS A 193 6.61 10.06 2.22
N GLU A 194 7.66 10.41 1.47
CA GLU A 194 8.34 9.55 0.51
C GLU A 194 8.92 8.30 1.17
N SER A 195 9.54 8.41 2.34
CA SER A 195 10.06 7.28 3.11
C SER A 195 8.97 6.27 3.44
N ARG A 196 7.77 6.74 3.82
CA ARG A 196 6.64 5.85 4.13
C ARG A 196 6.18 5.09 2.89
N VAL A 197 6.13 5.75 1.74
CA VAL A 197 5.74 5.13 0.47
C VAL A 197 6.79 4.10 0.03
N ARG A 198 8.08 4.41 0.16
CA ARG A 198 9.18 3.46 -0.14
C ARG A 198 9.07 2.21 0.73
N ILE A 199 8.95 2.37 2.05
CA ILE A 199 8.88 1.21 2.95
C ILE A 199 7.61 0.39 2.68
N ALA A 200 6.45 1.04 2.51
CA ALA A 200 5.23 0.34 2.15
C ALA A 200 5.36 -0.43 0.82
N SER A 201 5.99 0.19 -0.19
CA SER A 201 6.28 -0.46 -1.47
C SER A 201 7.18 -1.69 -1.31
N HIS A 202 8.21 -1.61 -0.46
CA HIS A 202 9.11 -2.72 -0.19
C HIS A 202 8.40 -3.86 0.57
N CYS A 203 7.64 -3.54 1.63
CA CYS A 203 6.86 -4.54 2.37
C CYS A 203 5.84 -5.24 1.48
N ASN A 204 5.16 -4.50 0.59
CA ASN A 204 4.21 -5.07 -0.37
C ASN A 204 4.87 -6.06 -1.34
N ALA A 205 6.10 -5.78 -1.79
CA ALA A 205 6.87 -6.70 -2.61
C ALA A 205 7.19 -8.01 -1.85
N ILE A 206 7.59 -7.92 -0.58
CA ILE A 206 7.88 -9.11 0.26
C ILE A 206 6.64 -9.97 0.49
N VAL A 207 5.50 -9.33 0.77
CA VAL A 207 4.25 -10.05 1.07
C VAL A 207 3.60 -10.62 -0.21
N GLY A 208 4.13 -10.30 -1.40
CA GLY A 208 3.51 -10.66 -2.67
C GLY A 208 2.19 -9.94 -2.94
N CYS A 209 1.91 -8.89 -2.15
CA CYS A 209 0.68 -8.13 -2.20
C CYS A 209 0.90 -6.86 -3.01
N ILE A 210 0.79 -6.96 -4.33
CA ILE A 210 0.73 -5.79 -5.24
C ILE A 210 -0.64 -5.09 -5.16
N ALA A 211 -1.63 -5.73 -4.53
CA ALA A 211 -3.06 -5.46 -4.74
C ALA A 211 -3.51 -4.01 -4.51
N CYS A 212 -2.78 -3.17 -3.76
CA CYS A 212 -3.37 -1.92 -3.33
C CYS A 212 -2.41 -0.74 -3.17
N ILE A 213 -1.65 -0.44 -4.23
CA ILE A 213 -1.43 0.96 -4.53
C ILE A 213 -2.41 1.41 -5.62
N VAL A 214 -3.70 1.20 -5.34
CA VAL A 214 -4.72 1.96 -6.07
C VAL A 214 -4.79 3.30 -5.36
N VAL A 215 -4.08 4.30 -5.88
CA VAL A 215 -4.45 5.69 -5.63
C VAL A 215 -5.82 5.84 -6.28
N SER A 216 -6.86 5.52 -5.51
CA SER A 216 -8.23 5.69 -5.94
C SER A 216 -8.43 7.20 -6.05
N LYS A 217 -8.19 7.75 -7.24
CA LYS A 217 -8.75 9.05 -7.64
C LYS A 217 -10.27 8.85 -7.74
N LYS A 218 -10.94 8.55 -6.62
CA LYS A 218 -12.37 8.83 -6.51
C LYS A 218 -12.47 10.32 -6.72
N ARG A 219 -13.02 10.69 -7.88
CA ARG A 219 -13.32 12.07 -8.25
C ARG A 219 -14.39 12.55 -7.28
N GLN A 220 -13.95 13.03 -6.13
CA GLN A 220 -14.79 13.45 -5.01
C GLN A 220 -15.50 14.74 -5.43
N ARG A 221 -16.74 14.60 -5.94
CA ARG A 221 -17.67 15.71 -6.07
C ARG A 221 -18.25 16.01 -4.67
N CYS A 222 -17.43 16.49 -3.75
CA CYS A 222 -17.89 17.05 -2.48
C CYS A 222 -17.04 18.28 -2.19
N ALA A 223 -17.69 19.44 -2.24
CA ALA A 223 -17.08 20.74 -2.02
C ALA A 223 -16.93 21.00 -0.52
N SER A 224 -15.96 20.36 0.12
CA SER A 224 -15.42 20.80 1.41
C SER A 224 -14.15 20.01 1.74
N SER A 225 -13.04 20.76 1.85
CA SER A 225 -11.78 20.46 2.55
C SER A 225 -11.93 19.30 3.56
N VAL A 226 -11.25 18.16 3.47
CA VAL A 226 -9.79 17.89 3.53
C VAL A 226 -9.54 16.53 2.85
N PRO A 227 -8.43 16.30 2.11
CA PRO A 227 -8.12 14.97 1.59
C PRO A 227 -7.59 14.08 2.71
N VAL A 228 -8.46 13.26 3.30
CA VAL A 228 -8.02 12.19 4.20
C VAL A 228 -7.52 11.04 3.33
N LEU A 229 -6.20 10.79 3.39
CA LEU A 229 -5.57 9.62 2.78
C LEU A 229 -5.86 8.41 3.67
N SER A 230 -7.12 7.97 3.73
CA SER A 230 -7.53 6.78 4.47
C SER A 230 -7.14 5.53 3.67
N CYS A 231 -5.85 5.19 3.70
CA CYS A 231 -5.34 3.89 3.26
C CYS A 231 -5.51 2.87 4.40
N LEU A 232 -6.76 2.46 4.66
CA LEU A 232 -7.02 1.18 5.30
C LEU A 232 -7.15 0.18 4.16
N VAL A 233 -6.08 -0.56 3.97
CA VAL A 233 -5.96 -1.49 2.86
C VAL A 233 -5.57 -2.84 3.44
N LEU A 234 -6.58 -3.66 3.73
CA LEU A 234 -6.39 -5.10 3.81
C LEU A 234 -6.06 -5.59 2.39
N SER A 235 -4.78 -5.79 2.10
CA SER A 235 -4.35 -6.25 0.78
C SER A 235 -4.35 -7.78 0.75
N CYS A 236 -5.27 -8.33 -0.05
CA CYS A 236 -5.41 -9.75 -0.31
C CYS A 236 -4.59 -10.14 -1.55
N LEU A 237 -3.60 -11.01 -1.42
CA LEU A 237 -3.26 -11.96 -2.49
C LEU A 237 -2.77 -13.26 -1.86
N VAL A 238 -3.34 -14.37 -2.32
CA VAL A 238 -2.83 -15.72 -2.07
C VAL A 238 -1.68 -15.94 -3.06
N LEU A 239 -0.46 -16.10 -2.54
CA LEU A 239 0.64 -16.74 -3.28
C LEU A 239 0.59 -18.25 -3.04
#